data_AF-A0A8T3NET2-F1
#
_entry.id   AF-A0A8T3NET2-F1
#
_cell.length_a   1.000
_cell.length_b   1.000
_cell.length_c   1.000
_cell.angle_alpha   90.00
_cell.angle_beta   90.00
_cell.angle_gamma   90.00
#
_symmetry.space_group_name_H-M   'P 1'
#
loop_
_entity.id
_entity.type
_entity.pdbx_description
1 polymer ?
#
loop_
_entity_poly.entity_id
_entity_poly.type
_entity_poly.pdbx_seq_one_letter_code
_entity_poly.pdbx_strand_id
1 'polypeptide(L)'
;MAKYDPLRDHLAGLPRGQRRVTMAFSKVEELLGDRLPPSAYTYEDWWGGSTRWSKVIRPRAWETAGWVVDGLDLRTKLVTFRRQE
;
A
#
# COMPACT_ATOMS: atom_id res chain seq x y z
N MET A 1 -14.77 2.33 10.55
CA MET A 1 -14.35 2.41 9.13
C MET A 1 -12.85 2.64 9.13
N ALA A 2 -12.07 1.68 8.62
CA ALA A 2 -10.62 1.88 8.58
C ALA A 2 -10.33 2.92 7.50
N LYS A 3 -9.45 3.88 7.82
CA LYS A 3 -9.02 4.95 6.91
C LYS A 3 -8.57 4.43 5.53
N TYR A 4 -8.18 3.15 5.44
CA TYR A 4 -7.63 2.49 4.26
C TYR A 4 -8.54 1.42 3.63
N ASP A 5 -9.81 1.32 4.04
CA ASP A 5 -10.81 0.42 3.42
C ASP A 5 -10.92 0.59 1.89
N PRO A 6 -10.97 1.82 1.32
CA PRO A 6 -11.08 2.00 -0.14
C PRO A 6 -9.89 1.44 -0.92
N LEU A 7 -8.68 1.60 -0.36
CA LEU A 7 -7.46 1.05 -0.94
C LEU A 7 -7.47 -0.48 -0.90
N ARG A 8 -7.95 -1.08 0.20
CA ARG A 8 -8.14 -2.54 0.29
C ARG A 8 -9.08 -3.02 -0.80
N ASP A 9 -10.25 -2.39 -0.93
CA ASP A 9 -11.30 -2.82 -1.85
C ASP A 9 -10.84 -2.70 -3.31
N HIS A 10 -10.16 -1.59 -3.63
CA HIS A 10 -9.56 -1.39 -4.95
C HIS A 10 -8.55 -2.49 -5.30
N LEU A 11 -7.64 -2.83 -4.38
CA LEU A 11 -6.66 -3.89 -4.58
C LEU A 11 -7.31 -5.28 -4.62
N ALA A 12 -8.31 -5.54 -3.79
CA ALA A 12 -9.06 -6.80 -3.78
C ALA A 12 -9.85 -7.02 -5.08
N GLY A 13 -10.36 -5.94 -5.68
CA GLY A 13 -11.07 -5.95 -6.96
C GLY A 13 -10.17 -6.09 -8.20
N LEU A 14 -8.85 -6.06 -8.05
CA LEU A 14 -7.94 -6.19 -9.19
C LEU A 14 -7.98 -7.61 -9.80
N PRO A 15 -7.81 -7.73 -11.14
CA PRO A 15 -7.84 -9.01 -11.83
C PRO A 15 -6.83 -10.01 -11.24
N ARG A 16 -7.19 -11.29 -11.22
CA ARG A 16 -6.28 -12.37 -10.76
C ARG A 16 -4.95 -12.43 -11.53
N GLY A 17 -4.92 -12.00 -12.78
CA GLY A 17 -3.69 -11.90 -13.57
C GLY A 17 -2.78 -10.73 -13.16
N GLN A 18 -3.29 -9.73 -12.45
CA GLN A 18 -2.52 -8.60 -11.97
C GLN A 18 -1.81 -8.98 -10.66
N ARG A 19 -0.55 -9.42 -10.77
CA ARG A 19 0.26 -9.79 -9.61
C ARG A 19 1.04 -8.61 -9.02
N ARG A 20 1.23 -7.54 -9.81
CA ARG A 20 1.88 -6.30 -9.41
C ARG A 20 1.10 -5.10 -9.94
N VAL A 21 0.94 -4.08 -9.11
CA VAL A 21 0.32 -2.82 -9.49
C VAL A 21 1.17 -1.68 -8.94
N THR A 22 1.56 -0.77 -9.82
CA THR A 22 2.27 0.45 -9.43
C THR A 22 1.29 1.60 -9.48
N MET A 23 1.18 2.35 -8.39
CA MET A 23 0.30 3.49 -8.28
C MET A 23 0.99 4.65 -7.55
N ALA A 24 0.64 5.87 -7.94
CA ALA A 24 1.19 7.06 -7.31
C ALA A 24 0.55 7.31 -5.95
N PHE A 25 1.27 7.97 -5.05
CA PHE A 25 0.75 8.37 -3.75
C PHE A 25 -0.49 9.25 -3.92
N SER A 26 -0.48 10.17 -4.88
CA SER A 26 -1.64 11.00 -5.22
C SER A 26 -2.87 10.16 -5.58
N LYS A 27 -2.69 9.01 -6.25
CA LYS A 27 -3.80 8.10 -6.59
C LYS A 27 -4.30 7.37 -5.36
N VAL A 28 -3.40 6.98 -4.46
CA VAL A 28 -3.75 6.40 -3.17
C VAL A 28 -4.53 7.41 -2.33
N GLU A 29 -4.07 8.65 -2.24
CA GLU A 29 -4.77 9.75 -1.54
C GLU A 29 -6.16 10.02 -2.11
N GLU A 30 -6.28 10.00 -3.44
CA GLU A 30 -7.57 10.13 -4.13
C GLU A 30 -8.52 8.98 -3.78
N LEU A 31 -8.03 7.73 -3.76
CA LEU A 31 -8.81 6.57 -3.35
C LEU A 31 -9.24 6.65 -1.88
N LEU A 32 -8.35 7.12 -1.00
CA LEU A 32 -8.62 7.29 0.42
C LEU A 32 -9.53 8.48 0.70
N GLY A 33 -9.65 9.42 -0.23
CA GLY A 33 -10.30 10.71 -0.02
C GLY A 33 -9.59 11.58 1.02
N ASP A 34 -8.35 11.23 1.38
CA ASP A 34 -7.59 11.85 2.45
C ASP A 34 -6.10 11.82 2.12
N ARG A 35 -5.36 12.79 2.64
CA ARG A 35 -3.92 12.87 2.39
C ARG A 35 -3.15 11.85 3.21
N LEU A 36 -2.11 11.31 2.60
CA LEU A 36 -1.19 10.43 3.31
C LEU A 36 -0.41 11.26 4.34
N PRO A 37 -0.12 10.70 5.52
CA PRO A 37 0.71 11.40 6.49
C PRO A 37 2.10 11.67 5.91
N PRO A 38 2.78 12.76 6.31
CA PRO A 38 4.14 13.07 5.86
C PRO A 38 5.10 11.90 6.07
N SER A 39 4.88 11.10 7.13
CA SER A 39 5.63 9.87 7.39
C SER A 39 5.59 8.85 6.26
N ALA A 40 4.52 8.79 5.47
CA ALA A 40 4.43 7.90 4.30
C ALA A 40 5.38 8.31 3.17
N TYR A 41 5.73 9.61 3.08
CA TYR A 41 6.67 10.14 2.09
C TYR A 41 8.12 10.09 2.56
N THR A 42 8.35 9.96 3.86
CA THR A 42 9.69 9.97 4.44
C THR A 42 10.17 8.56 4.80
N TYR A 43 9.27 7.69 5.26
CA TYR A 43 9.61 6.38 5.80
C TYR A 43 8.98 5.26 4.98
N GLU A 44 9.80 4.48 4.30
CA GLU A 44 9.36 3.29 3.56
C GLU A 44 8.76 2.21 4.48
N ASP A 45 9.23 2.17 5.74
CA ASP A 45 8.69 1.32 6.81
C ASP A 45 7.20 1.64 7.09
N TRP A 46 6.75 2.87 6.79
CA TRP A 46 5.34 3.23 6.83
C TRP A 46 4.50 2.46 5.83
N TRP A 47 5.05 2.03 4.68
CA TRP A 47 4.34 1.22 3.70
C TRP A 47 4.43 -0.29 3.97
N GLY A 48 5.30 -0.69 4.90
CA GLY A 48 5.55 -2.11 5.21
C GLY A 48 6.69 -2.72 4.38
N GLY A 49 7.54 -1.90 3.77
CA GLY A 49 8.69 -2.37 3.02
C GLY A 49 9.88 -2.75 3.91
N SER A 50 10.18 -4.05 3.97
CA SER A 50 11.53 -4.60 4.19
C SER A 50 12.31 -4.20 5.45
N THR A 51 11.68 -4.16 6.62
CA THR A 51 12.42 -4.52 7.83
C THR A 51 11.97 -5.90 8.26
N ARG A 52 12.86 -6.89 8.12
CA ARG A 52 12.79 -8.29 8.57
C ARG A 52 12.46 -8.45 10.08
N TRP A 53 12.13 -7.35 10.77
CA TRP A 53 11.97 -7.20 12.21
C TRP A 53 10.70 -6.46 12.65
N SER A 54 9.94 -5.82 11.77
CA SER A 54 8.76 -5.08 12.19
C SER A 54 7.54 -5.99 12.23
N LYS A 55 7.39 -6.71 13.35
CA LYS A 55 6.10 -7.26 13.82
C LYS A 55 5.11 -6.10 14.02
N VAL A 56 4.54 -5.57 12.94
CA VAL A 56 3.37 -4.69 13.06
C VAL A 56 2.20 -5.61 13.40
N ILE A 57 1.83 -5.63 14.68
CA ILE A 57 0.79 -6.47 15.30
C ILE A 57 -0.61 -6.28 14.67
N ARG A 58 -0.79 -5.35 13.72
CA ARG A 58 -2.04 -5.17 12.98
C ARG A 58 -1.81 -5.27 11.47
N PRO A 59 -2.54 -6.16 10.77
CA PRO A 59 -2.46 -6.24 9.31
C PRO A 59 -2.96 -4.92 8.72
N ARG A 60 -2.17 -4.36 7.81
CA ARG A 60 -2.55 -3.16 7.05
C ARG A 60 -3.67 -3.51 6.08
N ALA A 61 -4.38 -2.50 5.60
CA ALA A 61 -5.55 -2.73 4.77
C ALA A 61 -5.22 -3.46 3.44
N TRP A 62 -4.09 -3.17 2.79
CA TRP A 62 -3.66 -3.95 1.62
C TRP A 62 -3.23 -5.38 1.98
N GLU A 63 -2.60 -5.60 3.13
CA GLU A 63 -2.25 -6.95 3.61
C GLU A 63 -3.52 -7.79 3.85
N THR A 64 -4.59 -7.17 4.36
CA THR A 64 -5.90 -7.86 4.47
C THR A 64 -6.54 -8.20 3.11
N ALA A 65 -6.15 -7.52 2.03
CA ALA A 65 -6.54 -7.88 0.66
C ALA A 65 -5.59 -8.91 0.00
N GLY A 66 -4.56 -9.39 0.71
CA GLY A 66 -3.54 -10.26 0.13
C GLY A 66 -2.54 -9.52 -0.75
N TRP A 67 -2.28 -8.24 -0.46
CA TRP A 67 -1.29 -7.43 -1.15
C TRP A 67 -0.21 -6.94 -0.19
N VAL A 68 1.02 -6.87 -0.66
CA VAL A 68 2.20 -6.35 0.05
C VAL A 68 2.88 -5.28 -0.80
N VAL A 69 3.69 -4.43 -0.19
CA VAL A 69 4.48 -3.45 -0.93
C VAL A 69 5.81 -4.09 -1.34
N ASP A 70 6.03 -4.23 -2.64
CA ASP A 70 7.22 -4.87 -3.26
C ASP A 70 8.26 -3.82 -3.68
N GLY A 71 7.81 -2.60 -3.98
CA GLY A 71 8.69 -1.48 -4.34
C GLY A 71 8.11 -0.15 -3.94
N LEU A 72 8.96 0.77 -3.53
CA LEU A 72 8.60 2.14 -3.20
C LEU A 72 9.60 3.09 -3.83
N ASP A 73 9.09 4.08 -4.56
CA ASP A 73 9.89 5.15 -5.12
C ASP A 73 9.46 6.47 -4.49
N LEU A 74 10.15 6.91 -3.44
CA LEU A 74 9.87 8.19 -2.79
C LEU A 74 10.14 9.40 -3.72
N ARG A 75 11.08 9.25 -4.67
CA ARG A 75 11.45 10.30 -5.63
C ARG A 75 10.32 10.63 -6.59
N THR A 76 9.68 9.60 -7.13
CA THR A 76 8.54 9.73 -8.05
C THR A 76 7.19 9.62 -7.34
N LYS A 77 7.21 9.35 -6.03
CA LYS A 77 6.04 9.09 -5.18
C LYS A 77 5.19 7.96 -5.75
N LEU A 78 5.83 6.86 -6.12
CA LEU A 78 5.17 5.64 -6.60
C LEU A 78 5.31 4.53 -5.57
N VAL A 79 4.25 3.75 -5.42
CA VAL A 79 4.23 2.53 -4.62
C VAL A 79 3.82 1.38 -5.52
N THR A 80 4.60 0.31 -5.46
CA THR A 80 4.34 -0.94 -6.18
C THR A 80 3.83 -1.97 -5.17
N PHE A 81 2.56 -2.29 -5.28
CA PHE A 81 1.96 -3.40 -4.56
C PHE A 81 2.11 -4.68 -5.36
N ARG A 82 2.35 -5.78 -4.67
CA ARG A 82 2.39 -7.13 -5.19
C ARG A 82 1.40 -7.99 -4.43
N ARG A 83 0.70 -8.86 -5.16
CA ARG A 83 -0.17 -9.85 -4.57
C ARG A 83 0.65 -10.95 -3.90
N GLN A 84 0.41 -11.20 -2.61
CA GLN A 84 0.82 -12.43 -1.96
C GLN A 84 -0.21 -13.51 -2.34
N GLU A 85 0.23 -14.49 -3.12
CA GLU A 85 -0.50 -15.75 -3.33
C GLU A 85 -0.19 -16.73 -2.21
#